data_AF-A0A5C9EPV6-F1
#
_entry.id   AF-A0A5C9EPV6-F1
#
_cell.length_a   1.000
_cell.length_b   1.000
_cell.length_c   1.000
_cell.angle_alpha   90.00
_cell.angle_beta   90.00
_cell.angle_gamma   90.00
#
_symmetry.space_group_name_H-M   'P 1'
#
loop_
_entity.id
_entity.type
_entity.pdbx_description
1 polymer ?
#
loop_
_entity_poly.entity_id
_entity_poly.type
_entity_poly.pdbx_seq_one_letter_code
_entity_poly.pdbx_strand_id
1 'polypeptide(L)' 'MIMVLMSENNTYAKNRGLSKGTTAPEFSTRDAYNNKISLNDILKNNRGLLIDFFRGTW' A
#
# COMPACT_ATOMS: atom_id res chain seq x y z
N MET A 1 -4.84 -10.99 -38.44
CA MET A 1 -3.68 -11.04 -37.53
C MET A 1 -3.51 -9.65 -36.95
N ILE A 2 -4.01 -9.41 -35.75
CA ILE A 2 -3.95 -8.09 -35.10
C ILE A 2 -2.67 -8.07 -34.27
N MET A 3 -1.73 -7.21 -34.64
CA MET A 3 -0.49 -6.99 -33.91
C MET A 3 -0.80 -5.98 -32.80
N VAL A 4 -0.75 -6.43 -31.54
CA VAL A 4 -0.84 -5.54 -30.38
C VAL A 4 0.58 -5.05 -30.08
N LEU A 5 0.85 -3.78 -30.35
CA LEU A 5 2.07 -3.10 -29.91
C LEU A 5 2.01 -2.95 -28.38
N MET A 6 2.75 -3.80 -27.67
CA MET A 6 3.00 -3.66 -26.23
C MET A 6 3.94 -2.47 -26.05
N SER A 7 3.43 -1.38 -25.44
CA SER A 7 4.24 -0.24 -25.01
C SER A 7 5.34 -0.71 -24.03
N GLU A 8 6.61 -0.55 -24.39
CA GLU A 8 7.79 -1.01 -23.63
C GLU A 8 8.06 -0.25 -22.31
N ASN A 9 7.20 0.69 -21.90
CA ASN A 9 7.33 1.35 -20.60
C ASN A 9 6.50 0.63 -19.52
N ASN A 10 7.02 -0.50 -19.06
CA ASN A 10 6.44 -1.25 -17.96
C ASN A 10 6.74 -0.55 -16.62
N THR A 11 5.96 0.46 -16.24
CA THR A 11 6.11 1.29 -15.04
C THR A 11 5.64 0.61 -13.74
N TYR A 12 5.71 -0.72 -13.66
CA TYR A 12 5.41 -1.41 -12.40
C TYR A 12 6.59 -1.29 -11.44
N ALA A 13 6.30 -1.03 -10.17
CA ALA A 13 7.30 -0.99 -9.11
C ALA A 13 8.12 -2.29 -9.10
N LYS A 14 9.45 -2.15 -9.11
CA LYS A 14 10.36 -3.28 -8.93
C LYS A 14 10.17 -3.78 -7.49
N ASN A 15 9.83 -5.06 -7.33
CA ASN A 15 9.41 -5.75 -6.08
C ASN A 15 7.91 -5.61 -5.75
N ARG A 16 7.12 -6.62 -6.16
CA ARG A 16 5.66 -6.66 -5.94
C ARG A 16 5.33 -7.10 -4.52
N GLY A 17 4.91 -6.16 -3.69
CA GLY A 17 4.35 -6.44 -2.36
C GLY A 17 5.34 -7.05 -1.37
N LEU A 18 4.79 -7.53 -0.26
CA LEU A 18 5.54 -8.13 0.85
C LEU A 18 5.30 -9.63 0.89
N SER A 19 6.34 -10.43 1.09
CA SER A 19 6.21 -11.87 1.28
C SER A 19 5.46 -12.18 2.59
N LYS A 20 4.67 -13.25 2.61
CA LYS A 20 3.97 -13.68 3.82
C LYS A 20 4.95 -13.93 4.97
N GLY A 21 4.60 -13.44 6.16
CA GLY A 21 5.42 -13.59 7.36
C GLY A 21 6.56 -12.58 7.48
N THR A 22 6.77 -11.71 6.50
CA THR A 22 7.65 -10.55 6.66
C THR A 22 7.01 -9.53 7.61
N THR A 23 7.85 -8.84 8.38
CA THR A 23 7.40 -7.75 9.24
C THR A 23 6.77 -6.66 8.39
N ALA A 24 5.59 -6.20 8.80
CA ALA A 24 4.92 -5.08 8.15
C ALA A 24 5.79 -3.82 8.25
N PRO A 25 5.98 -3.05 7.16
CA PRO A 25 6.66 -1.77 7.21
C PRO A 25 5.94 -0.81 8.13
N GLU A 26 6.72 -0.03 8.89
CA GLU A 26 6.20 1.08 9.66
C GLU A 26 5.60 2.15 8.74
N PHE A 27 4.51 2.77 9.19
CA PHE A 27 3.94 3.93 8.52
C PHE A 27 3.49 4.99 9.52
N SER A 28 3.57 6.24 9.07
CA SER A 28 2.97 7.40 9.70
C SER A 28 2.30 8.22 8.61
N THR A 29 1.00 8.44 8.73
CA THR A 29 0.21 9.20 7.75
C THR A 29 -0.79 10.11 8.47
N ARG A 30 -1.71 10.70 7.71
CA ARG A 30 -2.83 11.48 8.23
C ARG A 30 -4.15 10.89 7.76
N ASP A 31 -5.16 10.94 8.61
CA ASP A 31 -6.52 10.57 8.24
C ASP A 31 -7.21 11.69 7.43
N ALA A 32 -8.48 11.47 7.07
CA ALA A 32 -9.30 12.44 6.33
C ALA A 32 -9.52 13.77 7.06
N TYR A 33 -9.30 13.80 8.39
CA TYR A 33 -9.44 14.96 9.25
C TYR A 33 -8.08 15.57 9.63
N ASN A 34 -7.01 15.17 8.94
CA ASN A 34 -5.64 15.64 9.14
C ASN A 34 -5.02 15.23 10.49
N ASN A 35 -5.63 14.32 11.25
CA ASN A 35 -5.05 13.77 12.48
C ASN A 35 -3.88 12.85 12.12
N LYS A 36 -2.80 12.91 12.90
CA LYS A 36 -1.67 11.99 12.73
C LYS A 36 -2.06 10.59 13.16
N ILE A 37 -1.76 9.61 12.33
CA ILE A 37 -1.98 8.19 12.57
C ILE A 37 -0.69 7.42 12.26
N SER A 38 -0.35 6.45 13.11
CA SER A 38 0.81 5.58 12.92
C SER A 38 0.45 4.11 13.16
N LEU A 39 1.20 3.19 12.55
CA LEU A 39 1.02 1.75 12.76
C LEU A 39 1.11 1.38 14.25
N ASN A 40 2.14 1.91 14.94
CA ASN A 40 2.35 1.66 16.35
C ASN A 40 1.19 2.13 17.23
N ASP A 41 0.59 3.29 16.93
CA ASP A 41 -0.55 3.79 17.71
C ASP A 41 -1.80 2.93 17.52
N ILE A 42 -2.04 2.41 16.31
CA ILE A 42 -3.16 1.51 16.03
C ILE A 42 -2.97 0.17 16.78
N LEU A 43 -1.78 -0.42 16.69
CA LEU A 43 -1.52 -1.75 17.24
C LEU A 43 -1.45 -1.79 18.79
N LYS A 44 -1.31 -0.65 19.47
CA LYS A 44 -1.40 -0.59 20.94
C LYS A 44 -2.69 -1.20 21.48
N ASN A 45 -3.80 -0.99 20.77
CA ASN A 45 -5.13 -1.41 21.19
C ASN A 45 -5.73 -2.51 20.29
N ASN A 46 -5.01 -2.94 19.25
CA ASN A 46 -5.53 -3.85 18.24
C ASN A 46 -4.56 -5.01 17.98
N ARG A 47 -5.12 -6.21 17.76
CA ARG A 47 -4.32 -7.43 17.48
C ARG A 47 -3.75 -7.47 16.06
N GLY A 48 -4.21 -6.60 15.18
CA GLY A 48 -3.79 -6.55 13.78
C GLY A 48 -4.46 -5.41 13.03
N LEU A 49 -4.01 -5.20 11.80
CA LEU A 49 -4.50 -4.16 10.89
C LEU A 49 -4.62 -4.73 9.47
N LEU A 50 -5.73 -4.46 8.82
CA LEU A 50 -5.92 -4.71 7.39
C LEU A 50 -5.77 -3.39 6.64
N ILE A 51 -4.92 -3.37 5.62
CA ILE A 51 -4.66 -2.18 4.79
C ILE A 51 -5.17 -2.48 3.40
N ASP A 52 -6.02 -1.59 2.88
CA ASP A 52 -6.52 -1.64 1.52
C ASP A 52 -5.97 -0.43 0.73
N PHE A 53 -5.53 -0.69 -0.49
CA PHE A 53 -4.87 0.31 -1.34
C PHE A 53 -5.76 0.65 -2.53
N PHE A 54 -6.19 1.90 -2.60
CA PHE A 54 -6.96 2.42 -3.72
C PHE A 54 -6.12 3.38 -4.55
N ARG A 55 -6.24 3.28 -5.88
CA ARG A 55 -5.66 4.25 -6.82
C ARG A 55 -6.79 5.09 -7.40
N GLY A 56 -6.87 6.35 -6.98
CA GLY A 56 -7.89 7.28 -7.42
C GLY A 56 -8.03 8.44 -6.45
N THR A 57 -8.81 9.43 -6.85
CA THR A 57 -9.31 10.46 -5.93
C THR A 57 -10.47 9.87 -5.15
N TRP A 58 -10.50 10.13 -3.85
CA TRP A 58 -11.67 9.83 -3.03
C TRP A 58 -12.73 10.91 -3.20
#